data_AF-A0AAD4PWE0-F1
#
_entry.id   AF-A0AAD4PWE0-F1
#
_cell.length_a   1.000
_cell.length_b   1.000
_cell.length_c   1.000
_cell.angle_alpha   90.00
_cell.angle_beta   90.00
_cell.angle_gamma   90.00
#
_symmetry.space_group_name_H-M   'P 1'
#
loop_
_entity.id
_entity.type
_entity.pdbx_description
1 polymer ?
#
loop_
_entity_poly.entity_id
_entity_poly.type
_entity_poly.pdbx_seq_one_letter_code
_entity_poly.pdbx_strand_id
1 'polypeptide(L)'
;MVQDTSGFGLFPSDRHRILWNSIFENDTWLQQMIQIGGNPFLFGPELDKVALPEESRKQNYMTIHCGDKTTECDYDFGTFLNCLRRPYDNSGKGEIMLNRGIILNVSEIESPEDPLQLDNEWLIRLFPKGDTQALPQYSFYKSNRIYTLLPFYITAVGGPPYNTDILKYGYAITIPHGKETWHVIFQSSQNKHEVEFDCETSGRLLWMKVKQAPLG
;
A
#
# COMPACT_ATOMS: atom_id res chain seq x y z
N MET A 1 -21.07 -16.36 -26.76
CA MET A 1 -22.07 -16.84 -25.79
C MET A 1 -21.47 -18.06 -25.12
N VAL A 2 -20.84 -17.87 -23.97
CA VAL A 2 -20.21 -18.92 -23.15
C VAL A 2 -20.62 -18.64 -21.72
N GLN A 3 -20.97 -19.73 -21.05
CA GLN A 3 -21.89 -19.84 -19.94
C GLN A 3 -21.38 -19.23 -18.63
N ASP A 4 -22.37 -18.73 -17.91
CA ASP A 4 -22.39 -18.39 -16.50
C ASP A 4 -22.03 -19.63 -15.66
N THR A 5 -21.00 -19.50 -14.82
CA THR A 5 -20.73 -20.43 -13.72
C THR A 5 -20.79 -19.63 -12.44
N SER A 6 -21.92 -19.79 -11.75
CA SER A 6 -22.19 -19.37 -10.39
C SER A 6 -21.04 -19.73 -9.44
N GLY A 7 -20.34 -18.70 -8.96
CA GLY A 7 -19.38 -18.76 -7.86
C GLY A 7 -19.27 -17.38 -7.22
N PHE A 8 -20.30 -16.95 -6.48
CA PHE A 8 -20.35 -15.71 -5.70
C PHE A 8 -19.71 -14.48 -6.38
N GLY A 9 -20.29 -14.06 -7.52
CA GLY A 9 -19.81 -12.91 -8.28
C GLY A 9 -20.19 -11.57 -7.65
N LEU A 10 -19.46 -11.13 -6.61
CA LEU A 10 -19.56 -9.75 -6.14
C LEU A 10 -19.07 -8.80 -7.24
N PHE A 11 -19.86 -7.76 -7.54
CA PHE A 11 -19.46 -6.73 -8.48
C PHE A 11 -18.16 -6.05 -8.01
N PRO A 12 -17.29 -5.57 -8.91
CA PRO A 12 -16.05 -4.89 -8.52
C PRO A 12 -16.25 -3.75 -7.51
N SER A 13 -17.35 -2.99 -7.63
CA SER A 13 -17.75 -1.95 -6.69
C SER A 13 -18.08 -2.48 -5.30
N ASP A 14 -18.66 -3.69 -5.22
CA ASP A 14 -18.94 -4.32 -3.93
C ASP A 14 -17.65 -4.79 -3.25
N ARG A 15 -16.70 -5.34 -4.01
CA ARG A 15 -15.39 -5.74 -3.44
C ARG A 15 -14.63 -4.55 -2.87
N HIS A 16 -14.59 -3.44 -3.62
CA HIS A 16 -14.01 -2.18 -3.17
C HIS A 16 -14.64 -1.72 -1.85
N ARG A 17 -15.97 -1.64 -1.81
CA ARG A 17 -16.71 -1.22 -0.61
C ARG A 17 -16.45 -2.16 0.57
N ILE A 18 -16.44 -3.48 0.33
CA ILE A 18 -16.19 -4.48 1.37
C ILE A 18 -14.76 -4.36 1.92
N LEU A 19 -13.76 -4.12 1.07
CA LEU A 19 -12.37 -3.88 1.49
C LEU A 19 -12.29 -2.72 2.47
N TRP A 20 -12.76 -1.53 2.09
CA TRP A 20 -12.69 -0.35 2.96
C TRP A 20 -13.53 -0.51 4.24
N ASN A 21 -14.74 -1.05 4.12
CA ASN A 21 -15.58 -1.32 5.29
C ASN A 21 -15.03 -2.43 6.18
N SER A 22 -14.13 -3.28 5.71
CA SER A 22 -13.49 -4.30 6.55
C SER A 22 -12.46 -3.70 7.51
N ILE A 23 -11.95 -2.51 7.18
CA ILE A 23 -10.93 -1.79 7.95
C ILE A 23 -11.56 -0.70 8.80
N PHE A 24 -12.46 0.09 8.20
CA PHE A 24 -13.06 1.26 8.84
C PHE A 24 -14.51 1.00 9.24
N GLU A 25 -14.87 1.43 10.45
CA GLU A 25 -16.25 1.49 10.93
C GLU A 25 -16.98 2.73 10.40
N ASN A 26 -16.26 3.84 10.26
CA ASN A 26 -16.74 5.07 9.63
C ASN A 26 -15.61 5.74 8.84
N ASP A 27 -15.96 6.66 7.94
CA ASP A 27 -15.02 7.29 7.00
C ASP A 27 -14.52 8.66 7.44
N THR A 28 -14.77 9.09 8.70
CA THR A 28 -14.46 10.45 9.15
C THR A 28 -13.00 10.84 8.90
N TRP A 29 -12.06 9.99 9.31
CA TRP A 29 -10.63 10.22 9.10
C TRP A 29 -10.28 10.27 7.60
N LEU A 30 -10.87 9.39 6.78
CA LEU A 30 -10.64 9.37 5.33
C LEU A 30 -11.14 10.66 4.66
N GLN A 31 -12.27 11.19 5.11
CA GLN A 31 -12.81 12.46 4.62
C GLN A 31 -11.93 13.64 5.04
N GLN A 32 -11.41 13.66 6.27
CA GLN A 32 -10.46 14.67 6.72
C GLN A 32 -9.19 14.66 5.85
N MET A 33 -8.64 13.48 5.59
CA MET A 33 -7.48 13.30 4.70
C MET A 33 -7.72 13.86 3.30
N ILE A 34 -8.90 13.64 2.75
CA ILE A 34 -9.30 14.22 1.47
C ILE A 34 -9.38 15.74 1.52
N GLN A 35 -9.92 16.31 2.59
CA GLN A 35 -10.12 17.76 2.73
C GLN A 35 -8.80 18.52 2.75
N ILE A 36 -7.75 17.92 3.30
CA ILE A 36 -6.39 18.47 3.31
C ILE A 36 -5.61 18.16 2.01
N GLY A 37 -6.27 17.62 0.98
CA GLY A 37 -5.67 17.34 -0.32
C GLY A 37 -4.96 15.99 -0.44
N GLY A 38 -5.05 15.13 0.58
CA GLY A 38 -4.59 13.75 0.53
C GLY A 38 -5.47 12.87 -0.37
N ASN A 39 -4.96 11.69 -0.71
CA ASN A 39 -5.66 10.70 -1.52
C ASN A 39 -5.46 9.29 -0.95
N PRO A 40 -6.16 8.95 0.15
CA PRO A 40 -5.93 7.70 0.85
C PRO A 40 -6.08 6.48 -0.06
N PHE A 41 -5.09 5.59 -0.02
CA PHE A 41 -5.14 4.34 -0.75
C PHE A 41 -4.56 3.18 0.05
N LEU A 42 -5.08 2.00 -0.22
CA LEU A 42 -4.58 0.74 0.29
C LEU A 42 -3.68 0.09 -0.74
N PHE A 43 -2.59 -0.52 -0.31
CA PHE A 43 -1.66 -1.26 -1.15
C PHE A 43 -1.25 -2.58 -0.50
N GLY A 44 -1.27 -3.66 -1.27
CA GLY A 44 -0.86 -4.98 -0.77
C GLY A 44 -1.34 -6.12 -1.68
N PRO A 45 -0.89 -7.35 -1.43
CA PRO A 45 -1.36 -8.51 -2.18
C PRO A 45 -2.83 -8.80 -1.88
N GLU A 46 -3.55 -9.29 -2.90
CA GLU A 46 -4.86 -9.95 -2.74
C GLU A 46 -5.94 -9.12 -2.00
N LEU A 47 -5.90 -7.79 -2.11
CA LEU A 47 -6.92 -6.90 -1.53
C LEU A 47 -8.35 -7.28 -1.94
N ASP A 48 -8.54 -7.80 -3.16
CA ASP A 48 -9.84 -8.26 -3.66
C ASP A 48 -10.37 -9.52 -2.96
N LYS A 49 -9.49 -10.27 -2.29
CA LYS A 49 -9.84 -11.47 -1.50
C LYS A 49 -10.32 -11.16 -0.09
N VAL A 50 -10.21 -9.90 0.36
CA VAL A 50 -10.77 -9.43 1.64
C VAL A 50 -12.31 -9.51 1.66
N ALA A 51 -12.96 -9.77 0.53
CA ALA A 51 -14.39 -10.04 0.48
C ALA A 51 -14.77 -11.53 0.64
N LEU A 52 -13.82 -12.47 0.56
CA LEU A 52 -14.09 -13.92 0.57
C LEU A 52 -14.46 -14.45 1.97
N PRO A 53 -15.14 -15.59 2.13
CA PRO A 53 -15.41 -16.16 3.46
C PRO A 53 -14.13 -16.40 4.29
N GLU A 54 -14.22 -16.24 5.61
CA GLU A 54 -13.07 -16.29 6.55
C GLU A 54 -12.33 -17.63 6.51
N GLU A 55 -13.06 -18.75 6.34
CA GLU A 55 -12.51 -20.11 6.24
C GLU A 55 -11.55 -20.31 5.05
N SER A 56 -11.60 -19.40 4.07
CA SER A 56 -10.77 -19.44 2.86
C SER A 56 -9.65 -18.40 2.85
N ARG A 57 -9.56 -17.55 3.87
CA ARG A 57 -8.59 -16.45 3.90
C ARG A 57 -7.31 -16.81 4.65
N LYS A 58 -6.18 -16.61 3.97
CA LYS A 58 -4.89 -16.38 4.63
C LYS A 58 -4.88 -14.98 5.25
N GLN A 59 -3.93 -14.72 6.15
CA GLN A 59 -3.68 -13.35 6.64
C GLN A 59 -3.43 -12.41 5.44
N ASN A 60 -4.14 -11.28 5.42
CA ASN A 60 -4.04 -10.27 4.36
C ASN A 60 -3.25 -9.09 4.90
N TYR A 61 -2.00 -8.97 4.43
CA TYR A 61 -1.15 -7.83 4.74
C TYR A 61 -1.38 -6.71 3.74
N MET A 62 -1.55 -5.49 4.21
CA MET A 62 -1.65 -4.29 3.38
C MET A 62 -1.14 -3.07 4.13
N THR A 63 -0.75 -2.04 3.40
CA THR A 63 -0.37 -0.73 3.93
C THR A 63 -1.38 0.32 3.49
N ILE A 64 -1.61 1.32 4.32
CA ILE A 64 -2.41 2.50 3.99
C ILE A 64 -1.48 3.69 3.78
N HIS A 65 -1.70 4.39 2.69
CA HIS A 65 -0.98 5.58 2.30
C HIS A 65 -1.92 6.78 2.23
N CYS A 66 -1.42 7.95 2.61
CA CYS A 66 -2.15 9.21 2.63
C CYS A 66 -1.85 10.10 1.41
N GLY A 67 -0.68 9.90 0.80
CA GLY A 67 -0.28 10.52 -0.48
C GLY A 67 0.56 11.80 -0.34
N ASP A 68 1.14 12.23 -1.46
CA ASP A 68 2.24 13.20 -1.61
C ASP A 68 1.88 14.70 -1.45
N LYS A 69 0.81 15.05 -0.73
CA LYS A 69 0.44 16.47 -0.51
C LYS A 69 0.40 16.89 0.96
N THR A 70 0.83 16.02 1.85
CA THR A 70 0.46 16.10 3.27
C THR A 70 1.65 15.89 4.21
N THR A 71 2.89 16.04 3.73
CA THR A 71 4.13 15.95 4.54
C THR A 71 4.20 16.96 5.71
N GLU A 72 3.26 17.90 5.80
CA GLU A 72 3.10 18.84 6.91
C GLU A 72 1.90 18.56 7.83
N CYS A 73 1.12 17.50 7.57
CA CYS A 73 -0.07 17.22 8.36
C CYS A 73 0.28 16.26 9.51
N ASP A 74 0.24 16.77 10.74
CA ASP A 74 0.10 15.95 11.95
C ASP A 74 -1.18 15.12 11.82
N TYR A 75 -1.06 13.92 11.25
CA TYR A 75 -2.19 13.02 11.14
C TYR A 75 -2.66 12.69 12.55
N ASP A 76 -3.92 13.02 12.86
CA ASP A 76 -4.52 12.66 14.12
C ASP A 76 -4.69 11.12 14.18
N PHE A 77 -3.64 10.45 14.68
CA PHE A 77 -3.60 9.01 14.83
C PHE A 77 -4.70 8.52 15.80
N GLY A 78 -5.09 9.34 16.78
CA GLY A 78 -6.21 9.04 17.66
C GLY A 78 -7.53 8.98 16.90
N THR A 79 -7.79 9.95 16.02
CA THR A 79 -8.96 9.94 15.14
C THR A 79 -8.91 8.78 14.14
N PHE A 80 -7.74 8.46 13.59
CA PHE A 80 -7.57 7.28 12.74
C PHE A 80 -8.00 6.00 13.48
N LEU A 81 -7.47 5.75 14.68
CA LEU A 81 -7.79 4.59 15.51
C LEU A 81 -9.29 4.52 15.85
N ASN A 82 -9.92 5.66 16.13
CA ASN A 82 -11.36 5.73 16.42
C ASN A 82 -12.24 5.41 15.21
N CYS A 83 -11.72 5.53 13.99
CA CYS A 83 -12.43 5.16 12.76
C CYS A 83 -12.26 3.68 12.40
N LEU A 84 -11.32 2.96 13.02
CA LEU A 84 -11.08 1.55 12.73
C LEU A 84 -12.17 0.64 13.29
N ARG A 85 -12.42 -0.44 12.56
CA ARG A 85 -13.39 -1.45 12.94
C ARG A 85 -12.88 -2.30 14.09
N ARG A 86 -13.69 -2.43 15.15
CA ARG A 86 -13.36 -3.23 16.34
C ARG A 86 -13.77 -4.71 16.24
N PRO A 87 -13.14 -5.61 17.02
CA PRO A 87 -11.89 -5.38 17.74
C PRO A 87 -10.67 -5.26 16.81
N TYR A 88 -9.64 -4.59 17.30
CA TYR A 88 -8.31 -4.54 16.69
C TYR A 88 -7.25 -4.60 17.80
N ASP A 89 -6.04 -4.99 17.43
CA ASP A 89 -4.84 -4.96 18.27
C ASP A 89 -3.80 -4.04 17.63
N ASN A 90 -3.34 -3.05 18.39
CA ASN A 90 -2.34 -2.07 17.98
C ASN A 90 -1.08 -2.13 18.88
N SER A 91 -0.82 -3.28 19.51
CA SER A 91 0.39 -3.50 20.31
C SER A 91 1.67 -3.60 19.48
N GLY A 92 1.54 -3.90 18.18
CA GLY A 92 2.65 -3.91 17.22
C GLY A 92 2.98 -2.50 16.73
N LYS A 93 4.28 -2.15 16.71
CA LYS A 93 4.73 -0.88 16.12
C LYS A 93 4.44 -0.86 14.62
N GLY A 94 3.74 0.17 14.13
CA GLY A 94 3.45 0.35 12.71
C GLY A 94 2.49 -0.66 12.09
N GLU A 95 1.90 -1.58 12.87
CA GLU A 95 0.94 -2.58 12.39
C GLU A 95 -0.30 -2.62 13.30
N ILE A 96 -1.47 -2.72 12.67
CA ILE A 96 -2.73 -2.96 13.38
C ILE A 96 -3.33 -4.26 12.87
N MET A 97 -3.57 -5.19 13.79
CA MET A 97 -4.26 -6.44 13.50
C MET A 97 -5.76 -6.21 13.66
N LEU A 98 -6.48 -6.23 12.56
CA LEU A 98 -7.93 -6.14 12.50
C LEU A 98 -8.55 -7.53 12.47
N ASN A 99 -9.86 -7.60 12.66
CA ASN A 99 -10.62 -8.84 12.46
C ASN A 99 -10.38 -9.46 11.08
N ARG A 100 -10.72 -10.75 10.95
CA ARG A 100 -10.68 -11.49 9.67
C ARG A 100 -9.27 -11.61 9.08
N GLY A 101 -8.26 -11.60 9.94
CA GLY A 101 -6.86 -11.78 9.57
C GLY A 101 -6.28 -10.64 8.73
N ILE A 102 -6.80 -9.42 8.86
CA ILE A 102 -6.24 -8.25 8.18
C ILE A 102 -5.12 -7.67 9.06
N ILE A 103 -3.96 -7.46 8.45
CA ILE A 103 -2.83 -6.76 9.07
C ILE A 103 -2.63 -5.48 8.26
N LEU A 104 -2.91 -4.34 8.90
CA LEU A 104 -2.77 -3.02 8.29
C LEU A 104 -1.49 -2.36 8.78
N ASN A 105 -0.53 -2.17 7.89
CA ASN A 105 0.62 -1.31 8.13
C ASN A 105 0.19 0.16 8.08
N VAL A 106 0.48 0.88 9.16
CA VAL A 106 0.06 2.27 9.39
C VAL A 106 1.25 3.19 9.65
N SER A 107 2.47 2.75 9.27
CA SER A 107 3.71 3.45 9.57
C SER A 107 3.71 4.89 9.08
N GLU A 108 3.15 5.16 7.89
CA GLU A 108 3.04 6.53 7.36
C GLU A 108 2.14 7.42 8.22
N ILE A 109 1.13 6.86 8.88
CA ILE A 109 0.18 7.61 9.71
C ILE A 109 0.76 7.81 11.10
N GLU A 110 1.36 6.77 11.67
CA GLU A 110 1.95 6.79 13.02
C GLU A 110 3.22 7.66 13.07
N SER A 111 4.04 7.63 12.02
CA SER A 111 5.28 8.38 11.89
C SER A 111 5.51 8.75 10.42
N PRO A 112 4.96 9.89 9.95
CA PRO A 112 5.08 10.31 8.56
C PRO A 112 6.54 10.63 8.21
N GLU A 113 7.24 9.65 7.67
CA GLU A 113 8.59 9.78 7.12
C GLU A 113 8.52 9.74 5.59
N ASP A 114 9.31 10.60 4.94
CA ASP A 114 9.49 10.60 3.48
C ASP A 114 10.99 10.43 3.16
N PRO A 115 11.41 9.32 2.51
CA PRO A 115 10.58 8.19 2.05
C PRO A 115 10.10 7.29 3.19
N LEU A 116 9.00 6.56 2.96
CA LEU A 116 8.44 5.65 3.96
C LEU A 116 9.43 4.53 4.28
N GLN A 117 9.84 4.43 5.54
CA GLN A 117 10.74 3.38 5.99
C GLN A 117 9.94 2.11 6.32
N LEU A 118 10.23 1.02 5.61
CA LEU A 118 9.65 -0.29 5.87
C LEU A 118 10.74 -1.30 6.22
N ASP A 119 10.44 -2.18 7.17
CA ASP A 119 11.30 -3.33 7.47
C ASP A 119 11.28 -4.33 6.30
N ASN A 120 12.40 -5.04 6.08
CA ASN A 120 12.50 -6.02 4.99
C ASN A 120 11.42 -7.11 5.05
N GLU A 121 10.96 -7.48 6.24
CA GLU A 121 9.88 -8.44 6.41
C GLU A 121 8.55 -7.92 5.85
N TRP A 122 8.26 -6.63 6.04
CA TRP A 122 7.07 -5.96 5.52
C TRP A 122 7.11 -5.88 4.00
N LEU A 123 8.27 -5.58 3.44
CA LEU A 123 8.51 -5.59 1.99
C LEU A 123 8.20 -6.96 1.38
N ILE A 124 8.68 -8.04 1.99
CA ILE A 124 8.42 -9.41 1.52
C ILE A 124 6.93 -9.76 1.60
N ARG A 125 6.20 -9.24 2.61
CA ARG A 125 4.75 -9.43 2.71
C ARG A 125 3.97 -8.66 1.65
N LEU A 126 4.44 -7.48 1.22
CA LEU A 126 3.83 -6.73 0.11
C LEU A 126 4.10 -7.35 -1.26
N PHE A 127 5.22 -8.08 -1.39
CA PHE A 127 5.64 -8.76 -2.62
C PHE A 127 5.98 -10.23 -2.37
N PRO A 128 4.98 -11.09 -2.09
CA PRO A 128 5.23 -12.48 -1.75
C PRO A 128 5.96 -13.24 -2.88
N LYS A 129 6.99 -14.02 -2.53
CA LYS A 129 7.71 -14.89 -3.47
C LYS A 129 6.88 -16.16 -3.78
N GLY A 130 6.74 -16.54 -5.06
CA GLY A 130 6.19 -17.85 -5.44
C GLY A 130 5.54 -17.94 -6.83
N ASP A 131 5.25 -19.17 -7.27
CA ASP A 131 4.66 -19.52 -8.59
C ASP A 131 3.24 -18.96 -8.82
N THR A 132 2.54 -18.57 -7.75
CA THR A 132 1.31 -17.79 -7.83
C THR A 132 1.68 -16.33 -7.74
N GLN A 133 1.88 -15.67 -8.89
CA GLN A 133 2.08 -14.22 -9.03
C GLN A 133 0.85 -13.44 -8.51
N ALA A 134 0.61 -13.42 -7.19
CA ALA A 134 -0.34 -12.49 -6.59
C ALA A 134 0.27 -11.10 -6.71
N LEU A 135 0.05 -10.48 -7.87
CA LEU A 135 0.50 -9.14 -8.16
C LEU A 135 -0.08 -8.22 -7.08
N PRO A 136 0.73 -7.29 -6.54
CA PRO A 136 0.25 -6.30 -5.59
C PRO A 136 -0.96 -5.58 -6.18
N GLN A 137 -1.91 -5.27 -5.33
CA GLN A 137 -3.11 -4.52 -5.69
C GLN A 137 -3.10 -3.20 -4.96
N TYR A 138 -3.84 -2.24 -5.51
CA TYR A 138 -4.13 -0.99 -4.82
C TYR A 138 -5.60 -0.61 -4.98
N SER A 139 -6.09 0.17 -4.03
CA SER A 139 -7.44 0.72 -4.06
C SER A 139 -7.42 2.12 -3.46
N PHE A 140 -7.84 3.11 -4.23
CA PHE A 140 -8.04 4.47 -3.72
C PHE A 140 -9.41 4.57 -3.07
N TYR A 141 -9.52 5.22 -1.92
CA TYR A 141 -10.78 5.33 -1.19
C TYR A 141 -11.91 5.92 -2.04
N LYS A 142 -11.64 7.00 -2.79
CA LYS A 142 -12.60 7.64 -3.72
C LYS A 142 -12.87 6.87 -5.01
N SER A 143 -12.12 5.81 -5.29
CA SER A 143 -12.40 4.97 -6.45
C SER A 143 -13.57 4.02 -6.17
N ASN A 144 -13.93 3.20 -7.14
CA ASN A 144 -14.91 2.13 -6.98
C ASN A 144 -14.33 0.76 -7.38
N ARG A 145 -13.00 0.65 -7.40
CA ARG A 145 -12.30 -0.51 -7.96
C ARG A 145 -11.02 -0.80 -7.18
N ILE A 146 -10.66 -2.06 -7.21
CA ILE A 146 -9.34 -2.57 -6.83
C ILE A 146 -8.58 -2.80 -8.14
N TYR A 147 -7.36 -2.31 -8.20
CA TYR A 147 -6.51 -2.39 -9.37
C TYR A 147 -5.33 -3.31 -9.10
N THR A 148 -4.92 -4.06 -10.11
CA THR A 148 -3.68 -4.83 -10.06
C THR A 148 -2.52 -3.95 -10.51
N LEU A 149 -1.47 -3.86 -9.68
CA LEU A 149 -0.24 -3.17 -10.00
C LEU A 149 0.64 -4.08 -10.87
N LEU A 150 0.81 -3.69 -12.12
CA LEU A 150 1.65 -4.41 -13.07
C LEU A 150 3.14 -4.14 -12.81
N PRO A 151 4.05 -5.09 -13.08
CA PRO A 151 5.48 -4.96 -12.77
C PRO A 151 6.16 -3.69 -13.30
N PHE A 152 5.72 -3.16 -14.44
CA PHE A 152 6.29 -1.95 -15.04
C PHE A 152 5.96 -0.66 -14.27
N TYR A 153 5.00 -0.70 -13.35
CA TYR A 153 4.69 0.41 -12.44
C TYR A 153 5.55 0.38 -11.17
N ILE A 154 6.43 -0.61 -11.02
CA ILE A 154 7.30 -0.74 -9.86
C ILE A 154 8.74 -0.53 -10.32
N THR A 155 9.45 0.38 -9.65
CA THR A 155 10.87 0.64 -9.89
C THR A 155 11.64 0.28 -8.64
N ALA A 156 12.56 -0.67 -8.74
CA ALA A 156 13.47 -1.01 -7.65
C ALA A 156 14.86 -0.44 -7.91
N VAL A 157 15.75 -0.55 -6.92
CA VAL A 157 17.15 -0.19 -7.09
C VAL A 157 17.76 -1.05 -8.20
N GLY A 158 18.23 -0.40 -9.28
CA GLY A 158 18.85 -1.07 -10.43
C GLY A 158 17.89 -1.55 -11.52
N GLY A 159 16.59 -1.22 -11.45
CA GLY A 159 15.62 -1.47 -12.53
C GLY A 159 14.29 -2.08 -12.05
N PRO A 160 13.45 -2.58 -12.97
CA PRO A 160 12.17 -3.21 -12.62
C PRO A 160 12.40 -4.45 -11.73
N PRO A 161 11.50 -4.73 -10.76
CA PRO A 161 11.65 -5.85 -9.83
C PRO A 161 11.29 -7.17 -10.48
N TYR A 162 12.21 -7.71 -11.27
CA TYR A 162 12.11 -9.08 -11.77
C TYR A 162 12.46 -10.12 -10.67
N ASN A 163 13.08 -9.68 -9.57
CA ASN A 163 13.32 -10.47 -8.36
C ASN A 163 13.11 -9.60 -7.11
N THR A 164 12.37 -10.10 -6.13
CA THR A 164 12.21 -9.49 -4.80
C THR A 164 13.53 -9.14 -4.07
N ASP A 165 14.65 -9.79 -4.38
CA ASP A 165 15.94 -9.50 -3.72
C ASP A 165 16.45 -8.08 -4.02
N ILE A 166 16.00 -7.44 -5.11
CA ILE A 166 16.35 -6.05 -5.41
C ILE A 166 15.46 -5.03 -4.67
N LEU A 167 14.34 -5.48 -4.11
CA LEU A 167 13.46 -4.65 -3.27
C LEU A 167 14.06 -4.39 -1.89
N LYS A 168 15.07 -5.16 -1.46
CA LYS A 168 15.66 -5.06 -0.12
C LYS A 168 16.26 -3.69 0.21
N TYR A 169 16.61 -2.89 -0.80
CA TYR A 169 17.15 -1.55 -0.60
C TYR A 169 16.07 -0.47 -0.59
N GLY A 170 14.91 -0.77 -1.18
CA GLY A 170 13.84 0.18 -1.44
C GLY A 170 13.22 -0.05 -2.82
N TYR A 171 12.05 0.52 -3.03
CA TYR A 171 11.32 0.50 -4.29
C TYR A 171 10.39 1.71 -4.35
N ALA A 172 9.97 2.06 -5.55
CA ALA A 172 8.95 3.05 -5.79
C ALA A 172 7.82 2.43 -6.60
N ILE A 173 6.59 2.83 -6.28
CA ILE A 173 5.41 2.48 -7.05
C ILE A 173 4.88 3.72 -7.75
N THR A 174 4.56 3.55 -9.02
CA THR A 174 3.97 4.56 -9.89
C THR A 174 2.51 4.19 -10.12
N ILE A 175 1.59 4.88 -9.46
CA ILE A 175 0.17 4.56 -9.49
C ILE A 175 -0.58 5.54 -10.39
N PRO A 176 -1.16 5.08 -11.52
CA PRO A 176 -2.02 5.93 -12.33
C PRO A 176 -3.38 6.16 -11.64
N HIS A 177 -3.83 7.41 -11.54
CA HIS A 177 -5.15 7.79 -11.03
C HIS A 177 -5.80 8.84 -11.95
N GLY A 178 -6.65 8.39 -12.87
CA GLY A 178 -7.30 9.29 -13.83
C GLY A 178 -6.29 9.91 -14.79
N LYS A 179 -6.06 11.23 -14.69
CA LYS A 179 -5.04 11.97 -15.46
C LYS A 179 -3.75 12.22 -14.68
N GLU A 180 -3.73 11.86 -13.40
CA GLU A 180 -2.61 12.07 -12.50
C GLU A 180 -1.83 10.78 -12.31
N THR A 181 -0.55 10.91 -11.96
CA THR A 181 0.32 9.78 -11.58
C THR A 181 0.87 10.06 -10.19
N TRP A 182 0.79 9.06 -9.33
CA TRP A 182 1.24 9.14 -7.94
C TRP A 182 2.49 8.29 -7.76
N HIS A 183 3.44 8.79 -6.99
CA HIS A 183 4.67 8.09 -6.66
C HIS A 183 4.71 7.86 -5.17
N VAL A 184 4.95 6.62 -4.76
CA VAL A 184 5.26 6.32 -3.37
C VAL A 184 6.59 5.60 -3.33
N ILE A 185 7.51 6.14 -2.55
CA ILE A 185 8.87 5.64 -2.40
C ILE A 185 8.98 5.00 -1.04
N PHE A 186 9.47 3.77 -1.04
CA PHE A 186 9.71 2.97 0.12
C PHE A 186 11.20 2.71 0.24
N GLN A 187 11.74 2.90 1.43
CA GLN A 187 13.13 2.60 1.74
C GLN A 187 13.20 1.57 2.86
N SER A 188 14.24 0.74 2.83
CA SER A 188 14.47 -0.24 3.88
C SER A 188 15.07 0.43 5.12
N SER A 189 14.38 0.35 6.25
CA SER A 189 14.84 0.85 7.56
C SER A 189 16.14 0.19 8.03
N GLN A 190 16.42 -1.03 7.56
CA GLN A 190 17.55 -1.85 8.00
C GLN A 190 18.84 -1.56 7.21
N ASN A 191 18.75 -0.78 6.12
CA ASN A 191 19.91 -0.44 5.31
C ASN A 191 20.41 0.96 5.63
N LYS A 192 21.69 1.06 5.99
CA LYS A 192 22.41 2.36 6.12
C LYS A 192 22.63 3.08 4.78
N HIS A 193 22.14 2.49 3.70
CA HIS A 193 22.30 2.99 2.35
C HIS A 193 21.13 3.92 2.05
N GLU A 194 21.41 5.21 1.94
CA GLU A 194 20.46 6.16 1.37
C GLU A 194 20.17 5.78 -0.09
N VAL A 195 18.92 5.94 -0.51
CA VAL A 195 18.52 5.74 -1.89
C VAL A 195 18.39 7.12 -2.54
N GLU A 196 19.06 7.29 -3.68
CA GLU A 196 18.87 8.46 -4.54
C GLU A 196 17.93 8.08 -5.69
N PHE A 197 17.09 9.02 -6.06
CA PHE A 197 16.19 8.88 -7.19
C PHE A 197 16.06 10.19 -7.96
N ASP A 198 15.58 10.08 -9.19
CA ASP A 198 15.31 11.21 -10.06
C ASP A 198 13.96 11.02 -10.74
N CYS A 199 13.26 12.12 -10.97
CA CYS A 199 11.91 12.14 -11.51
C CYS A 199 11.83 13.10 -12.70
N GLU A 200 11.03 12.74 -13.71
CA GLU A 200 10.59 13.70 -14.72
C GLU A 200 9.76 14.81 -14.06
N THR A 201 9.59 15.94 -14.76
CA THR A 201 8.66 17.02 -14.36
C THR A 201 7.21 16.54 -14.22
N SER A 202 6.87 15.41 -14.86
CA SER A 202 5.59 14.73 -14.73
C SER A 202 5.38 14.01 -13.39
N GLY A 203 6.43 13.98 -12.54
CA GLY A 203 6.51 13.15 -11.34
C GLY A 203 7.09 11.77 -11.60
N ARG A 204 7.11 11.31 -12.86
CA ARG A 204 7.52 9.95 -13.22
C ARG A 204 8.96 9.66 -12.80
N LEU A 205 9.14 8.67 -11.93
CA LEU A 205 10.47 8.17 -11.56
C LEU A 205 11.25 7.68 -12.78
N LEU A 206 12.46 8.19 -12.96
CA LEU A 206 13.38 7.85 -14.04
C LEU A 206 14.33 6.71 -13.64
N TRP A 207 14.93 6.83 -12.45
CA TRP A 207 15.86 5.84 -11.92
C TRP A 207 15.91 5.91 -10.40
N MET A 208 16.37 4.82 -9.80
CA MET A 208 16.62 4.72 -8.37
C MET A 208 17.90 3.91 -8.13
N LYS A 209 18.80 4.44 -7.31
CA LYS A 209 20.10 3.81 -7.02
C LYS A 209 20.47 3.97 -5.55
N VAL A 210 21.31 3.08 -5.03
CA VAL A 210 21.93 3.28 -3.72
C VAL A 210 22.96 4.40 -3.82
N LYS A 211 22.88 5.38 -2.93
CA LYS A 211 23.88 6.43 -2.76
C LYS A 211 25.20 5.77 -2.36
N GLN A 212 26.23 5.98 -3.17
CA GLN A 212 27.57 5.53 -2.79
C GLN A 212 28.01 6.34 -1.58
N ALA A 213 28.46 5.65 -0.52
CA ALA A 213 29.11 6.34 0.60
C ALA A 213 30.31 7.12 0.05
N PRO A 214 30.56 8.36 0.50
CA PRO A 214 31.76 9.08 0.10
C PRO A 214 32.98 8.20 0.39
N LEU A 215 33.84 8.04 -0.62
CA LEU A 215 35.13 7.37 -0.44
C LEU A 215 35.89 8.17 0.63
N GLY A 216 36.06 7.57 1.79
CA GLY A 216 36.86 8.11 2.90
C GLY A 216 38.35 8.09 2.60
#